data_AF-A0A7S2XDW5-F1
#
_entry.id   AF-A0A7S2XDW5-F1
#
_cell.length_a   1.000
_cell.length_b   1.000
_cell.length_c   1.000
_cell.angle_alpha   90.00
_cell.angle_beta   90.00
_cell.angle_gamma   90.00
#
_symmetry.space_group_name_H-M   'P 1'
#
loop_
_entity.id
_entity.type
_entity.pdbx_description
1 polymer ?
#
loop_
_entity_poly.entity_id
_entity_poly.type
_entity_poly.pdbx_seq_one_letter_code
_entity_poly.pdbx_strand_id
1 'polypeptide(L)'
;KEDEDAKLVSRKEGTDSVIPTVVQHHLKRFLELFHSKRPEVRHQALKLVYVALKMGLVNPFQCIPPAISLLTDTDREVQDDAVKLLHFFNEKRPKELRNLAISGLEACCDFQRSVNSQFDPFGDSSKISDCFKGIHRL
;
A
#
# COMPACT_ATOMS: atom_id res chain seq x y z
N LYS A 1 -17.26 -47.50 -31.76
CA LYS A 1 -17.18 -48.03 -30.38
C LYS A 1 -15.75 -47.83 -29.96
N GLU A 2 -15.55 -47.07 -28.90
CA GLU A 2 -14.30 -46.97 -28.11
C GLU A 2 -13.08 -46.39 -28.83
N ASP A 3 -12.91 -45.07 -28.71
CA ASP A 3 -11.63 -44.45 -28.28
C ASP A 3 -11.87 -42.98 -27.91
N GLU A 4 -12.68 -42.77 -26.86
CA GLU A 4 -12.79 -41.50 -26.13
C GLU A 4 -11.98 -41.60 -24.82
N ASP A 5 -10.75 -42.11 -24.91
CA ASP A 5 -9.87 -42.25 -23.77
C ASP A 5 -9.21 -40.90 -23.42
N ALA A 6 -9.95 -40.15 -22.60
CA ALA A 6 -9.49 -39.77 -21.27
C ALA A 6 -8.04 -39.27 -21.16
N LYS A 7 -7.77 -38.08 -21.70
CA LYS A 7 -6.89 -37.11 -21.04
C LYS A 7 -7.71 -35.91 -20.59
N LEU A 8 -8.57 -36.16 -19.61
CA LEU A 8 -8.97 -35.14 -18.63
C LEU A 8 -7.71 -34.74 -17.86
N VAL A 9 -6.93 -33.84 -18.47
CA VAL A 9 -5.99 -32.98 -17.76
C VAL A 9 -6.82 -32.30 -16.68
N SER A 10 -6.61 -32.73 -15.43
CA SER A 10 -7.16 -32.11 -14.23
C SER A 10 -6.73 -30.65 -14.20
N ARG A 11 -7.50 -29.79 -14.84
CA ARG A 11 -7.40 -28.34 -14.81
C ARG A 11 -7.78 -27.90 -13.40
N LYS A 12 -6.80 -27.83 -12.50
CA LYS A 12 -6.94 -27.22 -11.17
C LYS A 12 -7.09 -25.71 -11.33
N GLU A 13 -8.23 -25.25 -11.85
CA GLU A 13 -8.52 -23.82 -12.08
C GLU A 13 -9.52 -23.22 -11.09
N GLY A 14 -9.83 -23.92 -10.00
CA GLY A 14 -10.89 -23.49 -9.07
C GLY A 14 -10.46 -22.47 -8.01
N THR A 15 -9.20 -22.46 -7.59
CA THR A 15 -8.75 -21.68 -6.41
C THR A 15 -7.67 -20.65 -6.73
N ASP A 16 -6.70 -21.03 -7.56
CA ASP A 16 -5.49 -20.24 -7.81
C ASP A 16 -5.78 -18.99 -8.66
N SER A 17 -6.85 -19.03 -9.46
CA SER A 17 -7.35 -17.88 -10.22
C SER A 17 -8.22 -16.93 -9.39
N VAL A 18 -8.89 -17.42 -8.34
CA VAL A 18 -9.91 -16.62 -7.62
C VAL A 18 -9.24 -15.59 -6.71
N ILE A 19 -8.16 -15.98 -6.02
CA ILE A 19 -7.47 -15.12 -5.06
C ILE A 19 -6.90 -13.85 -5.73
N PRO A 20 -6.15 -13.92 -6.85
CA PRO A 20 -5.67 -12.73 -7.55
C PRO A 20 -6.81 -11.79 -7.96
N THR A 21 -7.90 -12.32 -8.52
CA THR A 21 -9.04 -11.53 -8.99
C THR A 21 -9.73 -10.78 -7.84
N VAL A 22 -9.94 -11.45 -6.71
CA VAL A 22 -10.55 -10.84 -5.51
C VAL A 22 -9.65 -9.72 -4.95
N VAL A 23 -8.34 -9.97 -4.84
CA VAL A 23 -7.39 -8.96 -4.35
C VAL A 23 -7.35 -7.73 -5.25
N GLN A 24 -7.28 -7.93 -6.56
CA GLN A 24 -7.28 -6.82 -7.53
C GLN A 24 -8.58 -6.03 -7.49
N HIS A 25 -9.72 -6.71 -7.37
CA HIS A 25 -11.03 -6.06 -7.27
C HIS A 25 -11.15 -5.17 -6.02
N HIS A 26 -10.61 -5.61 -4.88
CA HIS A 26 -10.70 -4.87 -3.62
C HIS A 26 -9.53 -3.93 -3.35
N LEU A 27 -8.49 -3.88 -4.20
CA LEU A 27 -7.30 -3.06 -3.98
C LEU A 27 -7.66 -1.60 -3.70
N LYS A 28 -8.53 -1.00 -4.51
CA LYS A 28 -8.97 0.39 -4.30
C LYS A 28 -9.53 0.59 -2.89
N ARG A 29 -10.35 -0.34 -2.42
CA ARG A 29 -10.94 -0.28 -1.09
C ARG A 29 -9.89 -0.42 0.01
N PHE A 30 -8.89 -1.28 -0.17
CA PHE A 30 -7.79 -1.40 0.80
C PHE A 30 -6.97 -0.11 0.89
N LEU A 31 -6.71 0.56 -0.23
CA LEU A 31 -6.00 1.84 -0.24
C LEU A 31 -6.84 2.96 0.39
N GLU A 32 -8.15 2.97 0.21
CA GLU A 32 -9.06 3.90 0.91
C GLU A 32 -8.98 3.72 2.44
N LEU A 33 -8.80 2.48 2.93
CA LEU A 33 -8.69 2.20 4.37
C LEU A 33 -7.43 2.80 5.01
N PHE A 34 -6.42 3.20 4.22
CA PHE A 34 -5.28 3.95 4.75
C PHE A 34 -5.70 5.31 5.32
N HIS A 35 -6.88 5.82 4.97
CA HIS A 35 -7.40 7.09 5.47
C HIS A 35 -8.40 6.91 6.63
N SER A 36 -8.50 5.69 7.18
CA SER A 36 -9.30 5.41 8.37
C SER A 36 -8.80 6.23 9.56
N LYS A 37 -9.71 6.77 10.38
CA LYS A 37 -9.35 7.43 11.65
C LYS A 37 -8.76 6.46 12.67
N ARG A 38 -9.03 5.16 12.52
CA ARG A 38 -8.54 4.10 13.42
C ARG A 38 -7.19 3.54 12.94
N PRO A 39 -6.10 3.67 13.71
CA PRO A 39 -4.78 3.19 13.31
C PRO A 39 -4.74 1.68 13.06
N GLU A 40 -5.51 0.88 13.81
CA GLU A 40 -5.53 -0.58 13.66
C GLU A 40 -6.07 -1.01 12.28
N VAL A 41 -6.98 -0.20 11.71
CA VAL A 41 -7.50 -0.44 10.36
C VAL A 41 -6.44 -0.11 9.30
N ARG A 42 -5.70 0.98 9.48
CA ARG A 42 -4.61 1.37 8.57
C ARG A 42 -3.50 0.32 8.59
N HIS A 43 -3.11 -0.14 9.78
CA HIS A 43 -2.17 -1.24 10.01
C HIS A 43 -2.55 -2.50 9.25
N GLN A 44 -3.77 -2.99 9.45
CA GLN A 44 -4.21 -4.23 8.82
C GLN A 44 -4.34 -4.09 7.30
N ALA A 45 -4.81 -2.95 6.81
CA ALA A 45 -4.86 -2.67 5.38
C ALA A 45 -3.46 -2.67 4.77
N LEU A 46 -2.47 -2.07 5.43
CA LEU A 46 -1.11 -2.01 4.96
C LEU A 46 -0.45 -3.40 4.90
N LYS A 47 -0.69 -4.25 5.90
CA LYS A 47 -0.25 -5.66 5.87
C LYS A 47 -0.85 -6.43 4.69
N LEU A 48 -2.13 -6.25 4.40
CA LEU A 48 -2.78 -6.89 3.25
C LEU A 48 -2.16 -6.42 1.92
N VAL A 49 -1.95 -5.11 1.78
CA VAL A 49 -1.30 -4.54 0.59
C VAL A 49 0.14 -5.03 0.45
N TYR A 50 0.89 -5.14 1.56
CA TYR A 50 2.25 -5.68 1.56
C TYR A 50 2.30 -7.13 1.05
N VAL A 51 1.42 -8.00 1.55
CA VAL A 51 1.34 -9.41 1.09
C VAL A 51 0.99 -9.47 -0.39
N ALA A 52 -0.01 -8.69 -0.83
CA ALA A 52 -0.42 -8.64 -2.23
C ALA A 52 0.72 -8.15 -3.16
N LEU A 53 1.48 -7.15 -2.73
CA LEU A 53 2.68 -6.64 -3.42
C LEU A 53 3.75 -7.72 -3.53
N LYS A 54 4.03 -8.43 -2.43
CA LYS A 54 5.06 -9.48 -2.37
C LYS A 54 4.73 -10.65 -3.29
N MET A 55 3.44 -10.97 -3.43
CA MET A 55 2.94 -12.01 -4.34
C MET A 55 2.78 -11.55 -5.79
N GLY A 56 3.03 -10.26 -6.10
CA GLY A 56 2.87 -9.73 -7.45
C GLY A 56 1.42 -9.61 -7.92
N LEU A 57 0.46 -9.58 -7.00
CA LEU A 57 -0.98 -9.54 -7.31
C LEU A 57 -1.48 -8.14 -7.67
N VAL A 58 -0.73 -7.10 -7.30
CA VAL A 58 -1.13 -5.70 -7.43
C VAL A 58 -0.03 -4.87 -8.10
N ASN A 59 -0.43 -3.79 -8.76
CA ASN A 59 0.51 -2.88 -9.38
C ASN A 59 1.20 -2.01 -8.30
N PRO A 60 2.53 -2.04 -8.16
CA PRO A 60 3.24 -1.23 -7.18
C PRO A 60 2.99 0.28 -7.36
N PHE A 61 2.85 0.77 -8.59
CA PHE A 61 2.63 2.20 -8.85
C PHE A 61 1.33 2.74 -8.23
N GLN A 62 0.36 1.87 -7.95
CA GLN A 62 -0.88 2.24 -7.25
C GLN A 62 -0.75 2.19 -5.72
N CYS A 63 0.18 1.38 -5.21
CA CYS A 63 0.29 1.06 -3.78
C CYS A 63 1.37 1.88 -3.08
N ILE A 64 2.45 2.21 -3.77
CA ILE A 64 3.63 2.86 -3.20
C ILE A 64 3.34 4.31 -2.78
N PRO A 65 2.69 5.18 -3.57
CA PRO A 65 2.41 6.55 -3.11
C PRO A 65 1.52 6.60 -1.85
N PRO A 66 0.40 5.83 -1.75
CA PRO A 66 -0.35 5.72 -0.50
C PRO A 66 0.45 5.10 0.66
N ALA A 67 1.39 4.19 0.40
CA ALA A 67 2.24 3.65 1.47
C ALA A 67 3.28 4.68 1.96
N ILE A 68 3.80 5.56 1.08
CA ILE A 68 4.67 6.69 1.47
C ILE A 68 3.92 7.63 2.42
N SER A 69 2.63 7.89 2.19
CA SER A 69 1.87 8.77 3.08
C SER A 69 1.76 8.24 4.51
N LEU A 70 1.74 6.92 4.70
CA LEU A 70 1.75 6.30 6.03
C LEU A 70 3.08 6.43 6.79
N LEU A 71 4.16 6.90 6.16
CA LEU A 71 5.35 7.35 6.89
C LEU A 71 5.07 8.58 7.75
N THR A 72 4.02 9.34 7.42
CA THR A 72 3.60 10.54 8.15
C THR A 72 2.53 10.26 9.20
N ASP A 73 2.19 8.98 9.44
CA ASP A 73 1.21 8.58 10.44
C ASP A 73 1.63 9.00 11.86
N THR A 74 0.68 9.25 12.75
CA THR A 74 0.98 9.51 14.17
C THR A 74 1.20 8.22 14.96
N ASP A 75 0.71 7.09 14.44
CA ASP A 75 0.90 5.77 15.01
C ASP A 75 2.22 5.15 14.55
N ARG A 76 3.07 4.77 15.50
CA ARG A 76 4.41 4.25 15.23
C ARG A 76 4.39 2.85 14.59
N GLU A 77 3.42 2.01 14.93
CA GLU A 77 3.33 0.67 14.35
C GLU A 77 2.98 0.75 12.86
N VAL A 78 2.07 1.66 12.49
CA VAL A 78 1.74 1.94 11.08
C VAL A 78 2.95 2.47 10.31
N GLN A 79 3.71 3.40 10.90
CA GLN A 79 4.95 3.90 10.29
C GLN A 79 5.97 2.77 10.06
N ASP A 80 6.18 1.91 11.05
CA ASP A 80 7.17 0.83 10.97
C ASP A 80 6.81 -0.18 9.87
N ASP A 81 5.52 -0.48 9.69
CA ASP A 81 5.05 -1.35 8.62
C ASP A 81 5.14 -0.67 7.24
N ALA A 82 4.96 0.65 7.16
CA ALA A 82 5.16 1.40 5.92
C ALA A 82 6.62 1.38 5.49
N VAL A 83 7.54 1.58 6.44
CA VAL A 83 8.99 1.46 6.22
C VAL A 83 9.34 0.07 5.70
N LYS A 84 8.82 -1.01 6.31
CA LYS A 84 9.07 -2.39 5.84
C LYS A 84 8.60 -2.62 4.40
N LEU A 85 7.40 -2.16 4.06
CA LEU A 85 6.86 -2.30 2.70
C LEU A 85 7.73 -1.53 1.69
N LEU A 86 8.11 -0.29 2.03
CA LEU A 86 8.85 0.57 1.13
C LEU A 86 10.31 0.12 0.97
N HIS A 87 10.96 -0.40 2.01
CA HIS A 87 12.27 -1.04 1.88
C HIS A 87 12.22 -2.26 0.97
N PHE A 88 11.23 -3.14 1.13
CA PHE A 88 11.04 -4.29 0.24
C PHE A 88 10.91 -3.86 -1.23
N PHE A 89 10.22 -2.75 -1.50
CA PHE A 89 10.12 -2.21 -2.85
C PHE A 89 11.45 -1.57 -3.31
N ASN A 90 12.10 -0.79 -2.44
CA ASN A 90 13.35 -0.08 -2.72
C ASN A 90 14.49 -1.04 -3.07
N GLU A 91 14.63 -2.15 -2.35
CA GLU A 91 15.66 -3.17 -2.60
C GLU A 91 15.60 -3.70 -4.03
N LYS A 92 14.38 -3.86 -4.57
CA LYS A 92 14.17 -4.41 -5.91
C LYS A 92 14.16 -3.33 -6.99
N ARG A 93 13.64 -2.13 -6.68
CA ARG A 93 13.27 -1.11 -7.67
C ARG A 93 13.57 0.32 -7.19
N PRO A 94 14.82 0.65 -6.87
CA PRO A 94 15.16 1.92 -6.23
C PRO A 94 14.93 3.14 -7.13
N LYS A 95 15.09 2.97 -8.46
CA LYS A 95 14.80 4.03 -9.44
C LYS A 95 13.30 4.33 -9.51
N GLU A 96 12.45 3.30 -9.49
CA GLU A 96 10.99 3.47 -9.52
C GLU A 96 10.49 4.16 -8.26
N LEU A 97 11.05 3.83 -7.09
CA LEU A 97 10.70 4.51 -5.84
C LEU A 97 11.00 6.01 -5.91
N ARG A 98 12.17 6.39 -6.44
CA ARG A 98 12.52 7.82 -6.64
C ARG A 98 11.55 8.53 -7.59
N ASN A 99 11.13 7.86 -8.66
CA ASN A 99 10.16 8.43 -9.61
C ASN A 99 8.78 8.67 -8.98
N LEU A 100 8.47 7.98 -7.88
CA LEU A 100 7.21 8.10 -7.15
C LEU A 100 7.27 9.10 -5.99
N ALA A 101 8.42 9.74 -5.75
CA ALA A 101 8.60 10.64 -4.62
C ALA A 101 7.60 11.81 -4.62
N ILE A 102 7.37 12.44 -5.79
CA ILE A 102 6.45 13.57 -5.91
C ILE A 102 5.01 13.14 -5.60
N SER A 103 4.52 12.08 -6.25
CA SER A 103 3.18 11.54 -5.96
C SER A 103 3.04 11.03 -4.51
N GLY A 104 4.12 10.54 -3.92
CA GLY A 104 4.17 10.19 -2.50
C GLY A 104 4.02 11.40 -1.58
N LEU A 105 4.67 12.52 -1.89
CA LEU A 105 4.53 13.78 -1.14
C LEU A 105 3.11 14.36 -1.26
N GLU A 106 2.52 14.31 -2.45
CA GLU A 106 1.11 14.68 -2.66
C GLU A 106 0.19 13.82 -1.78
N ALA A 107 0.39 12.49 -1.79
CA ALA A 107 -0.35 11.56 -0.96
C ALA A 107 -0.16 11.82 0.54
N CYS A 108 1.02 12.26 0.99
CA CYS A 108 1.25 12.68 2.38
C CYS A 108 0.35 13.86 2.75
N CYS A 109 0.30 14.89 1.90
CA CYS A 109 -0.55 16.06 2.14
C CYS A 109 -2.03 15.67 2.23
N ASP A 110 -2.50 14.81 1.33
CA ASP A 110 -3.89 14.35 1.32
C ASP A 110 -4.22 13.47 2.54
N PHE A 111 -3.30 12.59 2.93
CA PHE A 111 -3.42 11.80 4.15
C PHE A 111 -3.49 12.70 5.39
N GLN A 112 -2.60 13.68 5.50
CA GLN A 112 -2.60 14.59 6.65
C GLN A 112 -3.90 15.39 6.73
N ARG A 113 -4.40 15.92 5.61
CA ARG A 113 -5.69 16.64 5.58
C ARG A 113 -6.88 15.76 5.98
N SER A 114 -6.87 14.50 5.55
CA SER A 114 -8.00 13.58 5.76
C SER A 114 -7.99 12.93 7.15
N VAL A 115 -6.84 12.55 7.68
CA VAL A 115 -6.72 11.84 8.97
C VAL A 115 -6.49 12.82 10.11
N ASN A 116 -5.66 13.85 9.89
CA ASN A 116 -5.27 14.83 10.90
C ASN A 116 -5.92 16.19 10.60
N SER A 117 -7.14 16.40 11.11
CA SER A 117 -7.96 17.60 10.87
C SER A 117 -7.32 18.94 11.31
N GLN A 118 -6.13 18.92 11.90
CA GLN A 118 -5.35 20.11 12.29
C GLN A 118 -4.21 20.44 11.32
N PHE A 119 -4.05 19.67 10.23
CA PHE A 119 -3.00 19.92 9.25
C PHE A 119 -3.39 21.08 8.33
N ASP A 120 -2.74 22.23 8.56
CA ASP A 120 -2.75 23.38 7.66
C ASP A 120 -1.36 23.54 7.03
N PRO A 121 -1.18 23.25 5.73
CA PRO A 121 0.11 23.36 5.05
C PRO A 121 0.61 24.81 4.91
N PHE A 122 -0.26 25.80 5.17
CA PHE A 122 0.09 27.22 5.19
C PHE A 122 0.03 27.81 6.60
N GLY A 123 -0.23 26.97 7.61
CA GLY A 123 -0.30 27.33 9.01
C GLY A 123 1.07 27.30 9.69
N ASP A 124 1.11 26.84 10.93
CA ASP A 124 2.34 26.75 11.71
C ASP A 124 3.33 25.73 11.09
N SER A 125 4.46 26.23 10.59
CA SER A 125 5.50 25.44 9.93
C SER A 125 6.13 24.38 10.84
N SER A 126 6.07 24.56 12.16
CA SER A 126 6.56 23.56 13.12
C SER A 126 5.74 22.26 13.07
N LYS A 127 4.43 22.36 12.85
CA LYS A 127 3.53 21.20 12.73
C LYS A 127 3.76 20.41 11.45
N ILE A 128 4.14 21.10 10.37
CA ILE A 128 4.48 20.45 9.09
C ILE A 128 5.73 19.60 9.28
N SER A 129 6.78 20.13 9.94
CA SER A 129 8.00 19.37 10.19
C SER A 129 7.70 18.08 10.97
N ASP A 130 6.86 18.15 12.00
CA ASP A 130 6.47 17.01 12.83
C ASP A 130 5.74 15.91 12.05
N CYS A 131 4.77 16.26 11.20
CA CYS A 131 4.04 15.29 10.38
C CYS A 131 4.96 14.53 9.42
N PHE A 132 5.97 15.19 8.87
CA PHE A 132 6.82 14.62 7.83
C PHE A 132 8.09 13.95 8.37
N LYS A 133 8.24 13.86 9.71
CA LYS A 133 9.42 13.25 10.33
C LYS A 133 9.65 11.83 9.81
N GLY A 134 8.64 10.97 9.62
CA GLY A 134 8.92 9.59 9.20
C GLY A 134 9.51 9.42 7.80
N ILE A 135 9.52 10.45 6.95
CA ILE A 135 10.08 10.36 5.58
C ILE A 135 11.59 10.13 5.56
N HIS A 136 12.34 10.63 6.55
CA HIS A 136 13.81 10.44 6.59
C HIS A 136 14.23 8.98 6.79
N ARG A 137 13.27 8.07 7.02
CA ARG A 137 13.52 6.65 7.33
C ARG A 137 13.63 5.77 6.08
N LEU A 138 13.53 6.34 4.88
CA LEU A 138 13.61 5.64 3.59
C LEU A 138 15.05 5.47 3.07
#